data_AF-A0A419VVP7-F1
#
_entry.id   AF-A0A419VVP7-F1
#
_cell.length_a   1.000
_cell.length_b   1.000
_cell.length_c   1.000
_cell.angle_alpha   90.00
_cell.angle_beta   90.00
_cell.angle_gamma   90.00
#
_symmetry.space_group_name_H-M   'P 1'
#
loop_
_entity.id
_entity.type
_entity.pdbx_description
1 polymer ?
#
loop_
_entity_poly.entity_id
_entity_poly.type
_entity_poly.pdbx_seq_one_letter_code
_entity_poly.pdbx_strand_id
1 'polypeptide(L)'
;MNKMDIRANATEDSIFGQLKELVRTINYDIQEACSQDDLHITLYHFSKAKSSCLILGELLISIDIFNSDKLNSDFARLNNDMIAMLNNYIHLNRVNIIIDIRRKKK
;
A
#
# COMPACT_ATOMS: atom_id res chain seq x y z
N MET A 1 -2.54 -30.50 26.05
CA MET A 1 -2.46 -29.65 24.85
C MET A 1 -3.82 -29.02 24.59
N ASN A 2 -3.93 -27.71 24.79
CA ASN A 2 -5.17 -26.96 24.60
C ASN A 2 -5.43 -26.75 23.10
N LYS A 3 -6.61 -27.16 22.61
CA LYS A 3 -7.01 -26.97 21.20
C LYS A 3 -7.32 -25.50 20.85
N MET A 4 -7.47 -24.62 21.85
CA MET A 4 -7.67 -23.17 21.63
C MET A 4 -6.38 -22.46 21.17
N ASP A 5 -5.21 -22.85 21.67
CA ASP A 5 -3.94 -22.19 21.35
C ASP A 5 -3.49 -22.42 19.89
N ILE A 6 -3.86 -23.56 19.30
CA ILE A 6 -3.43 -23.93 17.94
C ILE A 6 -4.16 -23.11 16.87
N ARG A 7 -5.43 -22.75 17.10
CA ARG A 7 -6.25 -22.00 16.12
C ARG A 7 -5.90 -20.50 16.07
N ALA A 8 -5.55 -19.91 17.21
CA ALA A 8 -5.10 -18.52 17.27
C ALA A 8 -3.76 -18.34 16.53
N ASN A 9 -2.79 -19.22 16.81
CA ASN A 9 -1.47 -19.17 16.17
C ASN A 9 -1.52 -19.34 14.65
N ALA A 10 -2.36 -20.25 14.13
CA ALA A 10 -2.52 -20.43 12.69
C ALA A 10 -3.17 -19.22 11.98
N THR A 11 -3.99 -18.45 12.70
CA THR A 11 -4.65 -17.24 12.16
C THR A 11 -3.68 -16.06 12.17
N GLU A 12 -2.88 -15.94 13.22
CA GLU A 12 -1.85 -14.92 13.37
C GLU A 12 -0.72 -15.09 12.32
N ASP A 13 -0.21 -16.31 12.15
CA ASP A 13 0.80 -16.62 11.11
C ASP A 13 0.29 -16.30 9.69
N SER A 14 -1.00 -16.54 9.44
CA SER A 14 -1.63 -16.21 8.16
C SER A 14 -1.67 -14.69 7.92
N ILE A 15 -2.03 -13.92 8.94
CA ILE A 15 -2.08 -12.45 8.89
C ILE A 15 -0.67 -11.87 8.67
N PHE A 16 0.34 -12.34 9.41
CA PHE A 16 1.73 -11.90 9.22
C PHE A 16 2.28 -12.27 7.83
N GLY A 17 1.88 -13.42 7.28
CA GLY A 17 2.18 -13.79 5.90
C GLY A 17 1.59 -12.79 4.89
N GLN A 18 0.34 -12.40 5.07
CA GLN A 18 -0.32 -11.40 4.21
C GLN A 18 0.33 -10.02 4.32
N LEU A 19 0.70 -9.58 5.53
CA LEU A 19 1.43 -8.32 5.73
C LEU A 19 2.75 -8.28 4.95
N LYS A 20 3.55 -9.35 5.05
CA LYS A 20 4.83 -9.45 4.33
C LYS A 20 4.63 -9.35 2.82
N GLU A 21 3.63 -10.03 2.28
CA GLU A 21 3.35 -10.00 0.85
C GLU A 21 2.83 -8.63 0.39
N LEU A 22 2.04 -7.94 1.21
CA LEU A 22 1.59 -6.57 0.90
C LEU A 22 2.76 -5.59 0.87
N VAL A 23 3.65 -5.64 1.86
CA VAL A 23 4.86 -4.80 1.87
C VAL A 23 5.73 -5.08 0.64
N ARG A 24 5.92 -6.36 0.28
CA ARG A 24 6.64 -6.75 -0.93
C ARG A 24 5.99 -6.18 -2.19
N THR A 25 4.67 -6.28 -2.29
CA THR A 25 3.89 -5.77 -3.42
C THR A 25 3.98 -4.24 -3.53
N ILE A 26 3.86 -3.52 -2.41
CA ILE A 26 4.01 -2.05 -2.36
C ILE A 26 5.38 -1.64 -2.88
N ASN A 27 6.45 -2.27 -2.37
CA ASN A 27 7.81 -1.96 -2.79
C ASN A 27 8.04 -2.27 -4.28
N TYR A 28 7.54 -3.41 -4.75
CA TYR A 28 7.64 -3.79 -6.15
C TYR A 28 6.93 -2.76 -7.06
N ASP A 29 5.67 -2.41 -6.75
CA ASP A 29 4.93 -1.45 -7.57
C ASP A 29 5.52 -0.03 -7.50
N ILE A 30 6.10 0.40 -6.37
CA ILE A 30 6.83 1.68 -6.31
C ILE A 30 8.08 1.64 -7.18
N GLN A 31 8.86 0.55 -7.14
CA GLN A 31 10.05 0.39 -7.98
C GLN A 31 9.72 0.38 -9.46
N GLU A 32 8.67 -0.36 -9.84
CA GLU A 32 8.16 -0.34 -11.21
C GLU A 32 7.66 1.06 -11.58
N ALA A 33 6.92 1.78 -10.74
CA ALA A 33 6.51 3.13 -11.09
C ALA A 33 7.71 4.08 -11.34
N CYS A 34 8.78 3.94 -10.56
CA CYS A 34 9.98 4.77 -10.67
C CYS A 34 10.91 4.41 -11.84
N SER A 35 10.74 3.23 -12.46
CA SER A 35 11.58 2.77 -13.57
C SER A 35 11.01 3.10 -14.97
N GLN A 36 9.83 3.72 -15.03
CA GLN A 36 9.05 3.83 -16.26
C GLN A 36 9.05 5.27 -16.76
N ASP A 37 9.32 5.44 -18.06
CA ASP A 37 9.22 6.73 -18.75
C ASP A 37 7.77 7.05 -19.15
N ASP A 38 6.92 6.03 -19.25
CA ASP A 38 5.51 6.18 -19.63
C ASP A 38 4.66 6.60 -18.41
N LEU A 39 4.01 7.76 -18.52
CA LEU A 39 3.17 8.33 -17.46
C LEU A 39 1.93 7.47 -17.14
N HIS A 40 1.38 6.75 -18.11
CA HIS A 40 0.25 5.84 -17.88
C HIS A 40 0.67 4.61 -17.09
N ILE A 41 1.83 4.02 -17.44
CA ILE A 41 2.40 2.88 -16.70
C ILE A 41 2.78 3.31 -15.27
N THR A 42 3.41 4.47 -15.13
CA THR A 42 3.73 5.08 -13.83
C THR A 42 2.47 5.26 -12.97
N LEU A 43 1.41 5.83 -13.56
CA LEU A 43 0.12 6.04 -12.88
C LEU A 43 -0.52 4.71 -12.46
N TYR A 44 -0.43 3.69 -13.30
CA TYR A 44 -0.96 2.36 -13.01
C TYR A 44 -0.27 1.74 -11.77
N HIS A 45 1.06 1.73 -11.74
CA HIS A 45 1.80 1.14 -10.64
C HIS A 45 1.65 1.92 -9.32
N PHE A 46 1.70 3.25 -9.32
CA PHE A 46 1.40 4.02 -8.10
C PHE A 46 -0.02 3.79 -7.59
N SER A 47 -1.00 3.59 -8.49
CA SER A 47 -2.38 3.27 -8.10
C SER A 47 -2.47 1.89 -7.44
N LYS A 48 -1.73 0.89 -7.94
CA LYS A 48 -1.65 -0.44 -7.31
C LYS A 48 -1.01 -0.37 -5.93
N ALA A 49 0.15 0.28 -5.81
CA ALA A 49 0.83 0.46 -4.52
C ALA A 49 -0.09 1.12 -3.49
N LYS A 50 -0.87 2.12 -3.90
CA LYS A 50 -1.86 2.78 -3.04
C LYS A 50 -2.94 1.79 -2.57
N SER A 51 -3.51 1.00 -3.47
CA SER A 51 -4.51 0.00 -3.10
C SER A 51 -3.95 -1.01 -2.10
N SER A 52 -2.72 -1.47 -2.28
CA SER A 52 -2.05 -2.35 -1.32
C SER A 52 -1.82 -1.68 0.04
N CYS A 53 -1.53 -0.37 0.09
CA CYS A 53 -1.43 0.38 1.36
C CYS A 53 -2.78 0.46 2.08
N LEU A 54 -3.90 0.59 1.35
CA LEU A 54 -5.24 0.58 1.96
C LEU A 54 -5.55 -0.76 2.62
N ILE A 55 -5.27 -1.87 1.91
CA ILE A 55 -5.43 -3.23 2.45
C ILE A 55 -4.51 -3.46 3.66
N LEU A 56 -3.26 -2.98 3.58
CA LEU A 56 -2.30 -3.04 4.69
C LEU A 56 -2.86 -2.33 5.93
N GLY A 57 -3.47 -1.16 5.76
CA GLY A 57 -4.11 -0.42 6.85
C GLY A 57 -5.24 -1.22 7.51
N GLU A 58 -6.10 -1.86 6.72
CA GLU A 58 -7.20 -2.71 7.23
C GLU A 58 -6.69 -3.92 8.03
N LEU A 59 -5.61 -4.55 7.57
CA LEU A 59 -4.94 -5.65 8.28
C LEU A 59 -4.29 -5.18 9.58
N LEU A 60 -3.62 -4.01 9.57
CA LEU A 60 -3.03 -3.44 10.78
C LEU A 60 -4.09 -3.13 11.84
N ILE A 61 -5.24 -2.56 11.45
CA ILE A 61 -6.39 -2.36 12.36
C ILE A 61 -6.88 -3.70 12.93
N SER A 62 -6.93 -4.73 12.09
CA SER A 62 -7.35 -6.08 12.51
C SER A 62 -6.39 -6.67 13.55
N ILE A 63 -5.09 -6.38 13.48
CA ILE A 63 -4.08 -6.79 14.48
C ILE A 63 -4.17 -5.92 15.75
N ASP A 64 -4.44 -4.63 15.61
CA ASP A 64 -4.57 -3.69 16.73
C ASP A 64 -5.76 -4.06 17.66
N ILE A 65 -6.82 -4.65 17.10
CA ILE A 65 -7.90 -5.28 17.88
C ILE A 65 -7.37 -6.38 18.82
N PHE A 66 -6.24 -7.02 18.51
CA PHE A 66 -5.62 -8.07 19.34
C PHE A 66 -4.51 -7.57 20.26
N ASN A 67 -3.86 -6.44 19.99
CA ASN A 67 -2.67 -5.98 20.74
C ASN A 67 -2.81 -4.52 21.20
N SER A 68 -3.01 -4.32 22.50
CA SER A 68 -3.24 -3.02 23.14
C SER A 68 -1.96 -2.19 23.35
N ASP A 69 -1.19 -1.85 22.30
CA ASP A 69 0.02 -1.04 22.49
C ASP A 69 0.44 -0.10 21.35
N LYS A 70 1.12 0.98 21.74
CA LYS A 70 1.60 2.13 20.93
C LYS A 70 2.31 1.79 19.61
N LEU A 71 2.86 0.59 19.43
CA LEU A 71 3.58 0.16 18.23
C LEU A 71 2.70 0.20 16.96
N ASN A 72 1.41 -0.08 17.08
CA ASN A 72 0.49 -0.02 15.93
C ASN A 72 0.24 1.42 15.47
N SER A 73 0.35 2.41 16.36
CA SER A 73 0.13 3.81 16.01
C SER A 73 1.22 4.38 15.08
N ASP A 74 2.48 3.97 15.24
CA ASP A 74 3.58 4.41 14.37
C ASP A 74 3.49 3.74 12.99
N PHE A 75 3.14 2.45 12.93
CA PHE A 75 2.91 1.75 11.66
C PHE A 75 1.70 2.32 10.90
N ALA A 76 0.60 2.60 11.58
CA ALA A 76 -0.57 3.24 10.99
C ALA A 76 -0.24 4.64 10.45
N ARG A 77 0.56 5.43 11.19
CA ARG A 77 1.04 6.74 10.72
C ARG A 77 1.88 6.60 9.45
N LEU A 78 2.87 5.70 9.44
CA LEU A 78 3.72 5.46 8.26
C LEU A 78 2.91 5.03 7.04
N ASN A 79 1.90 4.17 7.21
CA ASN A 79 1.02 3.76 6.13
C ASN A 79 0.19 4.92 5.58
N ASN A 80 -0.34 5.78 6.46
CA ASN A 80 -1.09 6.97 6.06
C ASN A 80 -0.20 7.98 5.32
N ASP A 81 1.03 8.19 5.78
CA ASP A 81 2.02 9.05 5.09
C ASP A 81 2.33 8.52 3.68
N MET A 82 2.49 7.20 3.54
CA MET A 82 2.69 6.54 2.24
C MET A 82 1.49 6.76 1.31
N ILE A 83 0.25 6.58 1.80
CA ILE A 83 -0.98 6.83 1.02
C ILE A 83 -1.04 8.29 0.56
N ALA A 84 -0.72 9.24 1.43
CA ALA A 84 -0.71 10.66 1.10
C ALA A 84 0.33 10.97 0.00
N MET A 85 1.54 10.43 0.11
CA MET A 85 2.59 10.58 -0.89
C MET A 85 2.15 9.99 -2.25
N LEU A 86 1.60 8.77 -2.26
CA LEU A 86 1.12 8.12 -3.48
C LEU A 86 -0.02 8.89 -4.15
N ASN A 87 -0.95 9.44 -3.37
CA ASN A 87 -2.01 10.32 -3.89
C ASN A 87 -1.44 11.54 -4.62
N ASN A 88 -0.39 12.16 -4.08
CA ASN A 88 0.26 13.31 -4.70
C ASN A 88 0.91 12.93 -6.03
N TYR A 89 1.65 11.81 -6.09
CA TYR A 89 2.24 11.32 -7.34
C TYR A 89 1.20 10.97 -8.40
N ILE A 90 0.11 10.30 -8.00
CA ILE A 90 -1.03 9.99 -8.88
C ILE A 90 -1.65 11.27 -9.44
N HIS A 91 -1.85 12.28 -8.59
CA HIS A 91 -2.41 13.56 -9.00
C HIS A 91 -1.51 14.27 -10.02
N LEU A 92 -0.22 14.39 -9.73
CA LEU A 92 0.75 15.04 -10.63
C LEU A 92 0.85 14.32 -11.99
N ASN A 93 0.89 12.98 -11.99
CA ASN A 93 0.88 12.20 -13.24
C ASN A 93 -0.37 12.46 -14.09
N ARG A 94 -1.56 12.52 -13.47
CA ARG A 94 -2.80 12.85 -14.18
C ARG A 94 -2.77 14.25 -14.79
N VAL A 95 -2.22 15.23 -14.06
CA VAL A 95 -2.05 16.61 -14.58
C VAL A 95 -1.13 16.60 -15.80
N ASN A 96 0.00 15.90 -15.75
CA ASN A 96 0.95 15.81 -16.87
C ASN A 96 0.31 15.16 -18.10
N ILE A 97 -0.43 14.07 -17.94
CA ILE A 97 -1.17 13.42 -19.03
C ILE A 97 -2.13 14.41 -19.70
N ILE A 98 -2.88 15.19 -18.93
CA ILE A 98 -3.81 16.20 -19.48
C ILE A 98 -3.06 17.28 -20.26
N ILE A 99 -1.92 17.76 -19.75
CA ILE A 99 -1.09 18.75 -20.43
C ILE A 99 -0.60 18.22 -21.78
N ASP A 100 -0.10 16.98 -21.82
CA ASP A 100 0.42 16.38 -23.05
C ASP A 100 -0.67 16.15 -24.10
N ILE A 101 -1.86 15.72 -23.68
CA ILE A 101 -3.03 15.63 -24.57
C ILE A 101 -3.37 17.00 -25.15
N ARG A 102 -3.33 18.07 -24.35
CA ARG A 102 -3.62 19.44 -24.82
C ARG A 102 -2.55 19.96 -25.78
N ARG A 103 -1.27 19.62 -25.57
CA ARG A 103 -0.16 20.00 -26.45
C ARG A 103 -0.28 19.35 -27.83
N LYS A 104 -0.63 18.07 -27.89
CA LYS A 104 -0.80 17.31 -29.16
C LYS A 104 -2.01 17.76 -30.01
N LYS A 105 -2.94 18.52 -29.43
CA LYS A 105 -4.13 19.05 -30.13
C LYS A 105 -3.91 20.41 -30.78
N LYS A 106 -2.77 21.08 -30.52
CA LYS A 106 -2.38 22.35 -31.15
C LYS A 106 -1.38 22.09 -32.26
#